data_AF-A0A0C2F9Z5-F1
#
_entry.id   AF-A0A0C2F9Z5-F1
#
_cell.length_a   1.000
_cell.length_b   1.000
_cell.length_c   1.000
_cell.angle_alpha   90.00
_cell.angle_beta   90.00
_cell.angle_gamma   90.00
#
_symmetry.space_group_name_H-M   'P 1'
#
loop_
_entity.id
_entity.type
_entity.pdbx_description
1 polymer ?
#
loop_
_entity_poly.entity_id
_entity_poly.type
_entity_poly.pdbx_seq_one_letter_code
_entity_poly.pdbx_strand_id
1 'polypeptide(L)'
;MKQETIQGKRIGKVINELMENEKMINRYETISSDLLEWIKEKIEILNDSVCFRTFHNSLHGVQEQLAEFNAYRTQEKPPKFEEKGELEVLLFTLQSAMRANNQRPYVPREGKLIGDINRAWDTLEKAEHERELALKEELIRQEKLEQLAARFNRKAEMRETWLTENQRLVSQDNFGSDLASVEAATKKHEAIETDIFAYEERVQAVVAVAGELEAENFHGIEEINNRKENVLKLWNYLFQVRIKIFNRDCNGETPKCLISFLLAFACPSCSP
;
A
#
# COMPACT_ATOMS: atom_id res chain seq x y z
N MET A 1 -52.94 51.09 -37.73
CA MET A 1 -53.35 49.76 -37.20
C MET A 1 -52.59 48.58 -37.81
N LYS A 2 -52.86 48.08 -39.04
CA LYS A 2 -52.20 46.84 -39.54
C LYS A 2 -50.66 46.91 -39.63
N GLN A 3 -50.10 48.05 -40.01
CA GLN A 3 -48.64 48.27 -40.11
C GLN A 3 -47.96 48.29 -38.73
N GLU A 4 -48.59 48.91 -37.72
CA GLU A 4 -48.10 48.96 -36.34
C GLU A 4 -48.05 47.56 -35.71
N THR A 5 -49.04 46.71 -36.02
CA THR A 5 -49.05 45.31 -35.59
C THR A 5 -47.89 44.50 -36.18
N ILE A 6 -47.46 44.79 -37.41
CA ILE A 6 -46.33 44.10 -38.07
C ILE A 6 -45.01 44.55 -37.44
N GLN A 7 -44.84 45.83 -37.14
CA GLN A 7 -43.64 46.34 -36.47
C GLN A 7 -43.50 45.77 -35.05
N GLY A 8 -44.60 45.71 -34.29
CA GLY A 8 -44.62 45.06 -32.97
C GLY A 8 -44.20 43.59 -33.02
N LYS A 9 -44.65 42.84 -34.04
CA LYS A 9 -44.21 41.43 -34.24
C LYS A 9 -42.72 41.30 -34.55
N ARG A 10 -42.15 42.23 -35.31
CA ARG A 10 -40.70 42.22 -35.64
C ARG A 10 -39.85 42.53 -34.41
N ILE A 11 -40.24 43.54 -33.63
CA ILE A 11 -39.57 43.89 -32.38
C ILE A 11 -39.65 42.71 -31.39
N GLY A 12 -40.83 42.10 -31.23
CA GLY A 12 -40.99 40.92 -30.38
C GLY A 12 -40.10 39.74 -30.78
N LYS A 13 -39.91 39.50 -32.08
CA LYS A 13 -38.99 38.46 -32.56
C LYS A 13 -37.53 38.74 -32.15
N VAL A 14 -37.06 39.97 -32.36
CA VAL A 14 -35.68 40.37 -32.00
C VAL A 14 -35.46 40.28 -30.49
N ILE A 15 -36.44 40.71 -29.69
CA ILE A 15 -36.37 40.59 -28.22
C ILE A 15 -36.27 39.12 -27.80
N ASN A 16 -37.10 38.25 -28.37
CA ASN A 16 -37.04 36.82 -28.06
C ASN A 16 -35.68 36.19 -28.42
N GLU A 17 -35.09 36.56 -29.57
CA GLU A 17 -33.76 36.12 -29.97
C GLU A 17 -32.67 36.59 -29.00
N LEU A 18 -32.74 37.85 -28.53
CA LEU A 18 -31.82 38.40 -27.53
C LEU A 18 -31.95 37.69 -26.18
N MET A 19 -33.18 37.46 -25.72
CA MET A 19 -33.44 36.73 -24.47
C MET A 19 -32.91 35.30 -24.54
N GLU A 20 -33.07 34.62 -25.68
CA GLU A 20 -32.55 33.25 -25.83
C GLU A 20 -31.01 33.22 -25.85
N ASN A 21 -30.38 34.20 -26.51
CA ASN A 21 -28.93 34.37 -26.47
C ASN A 21 -28.43 34.60 -25.04
N GLU A 22 -29.11 35.44 -24.26
CA GLU A 22 -28.76 35.70 -22.87
C GLU A 22 -28.89 34.44 -22.00
N LYS A 23 -29.93 33.63 -22.19
CA LYS A 23 -30.05 32.33 -21.51
C LYS A 23 -28.90 31.39 -21.87
N MET A 24 -28.54 31.31 -23.15
CA MET A 24 -27.41 30.48 -23.60
C MET A 24 -26.09 30.94 -23.00
N ILE A 25 -25.86 32.26 -22.92
CA ILE A 25 -24.68 32.84 -22.26
C ILE A 25 -24.65 32.46 -20.77
N ASN A 26 -25.75 32.66 -20.06
CA ASN A 26 -25.83 32.34 -18.63
C ASN A 26 -25.61 30.85 -18.38
N ARG A 27 -26.20 29.97 -19.21
CA ARG A 27 -25.98 28.52 -19.12
C ARG A 27 -24.52 28.15 -19.35
N TYR A 28 -23.87 28.74 -20.35
CA TYR A 28 -22.45 28.52 -20.61
C TYR A 28 -21.58 28.98 -19.43
N GLU A 29 -21.84 30.17 -18.89
CA GLU A 29 -21.07 30.73 -17.76
C GLU A 29 -21.25 29.90 -16.49
N THR A 30 -22.45 29.38 -16.21
CA THR A 30 -22.69 28.49 -15.06
C THR A 30 -21.94 27.17 -15.23
N ILE A 31 -22.18 26.43 -16.31
CA ILE A 31 -21.57 25.10 -16.52
C ILE A 31 -20.04 25.21 -16.55
N SER A 32 -19.48 26.23 -17.22
CA SER A 32 -18.03 26.42 -17.28
C SER A 32 -17.42 26.76 -15.92
N SER A 33 -18.12 27.52 -15.06
CA SER A 33 -17.63 27.82 -13.70
C SER A 33 -17.63 26.57 -12.84
N ASP A 34 -18.78 25.88 -12.79
CA ASP A 34 -18.99 24.70 -11.95
C ASP A 34 -18.02 23.57 -12.36
N LEU A 35 -17.81 23.39 -13.68
CA LEU A 35 -16.88 22.39 -14.19
C LEU A 35 -15.43 22.72 -13.83
N LEU A 36 -14.99 23.97 -14.00
CA LEU A 36 -13.63 24.39 -13.67
C LEU A 36 -13.35 24.31 -12.16
N GLU A 37 -14.32 24.67 -11.33
CA GLU A 37 -14.25 24.54 -9.88
C GLU A 37 -14.13 23.06 -9.48
N TRP A 38 -15.01 22.20 -10.01
CA TRP A 38 -14.95 20.76 -9.76
C TRP A 38 -13.61 20.14 -10.20
N ILE A 39 -13.09 20.51 -11.38
CA ILE A 39 -11.79 20.03 -11.86
C ILE A 39 -10.70 20.42 -10.86
N LYS A 40 -10.70 21.68 -10.41
CA LYS A 40 -9.68 22.18 -9.47
C LYS A 40 -9.74 21.43 -8.14
N GLU A 41 -10.93 21.28 -7.55
CA GLU A 41 -11.12 20.54 -6.30
C GLU A 41 -10.68 19.07 -6.43
N LYS A 42 -11.03 18.42 -7.55
CA LYS A 42 -10.60 17.03 -7.80
C LYS A 42 -9.09 16.91 -7.94
N ILE A 43 -8.43 17.83 -8.63
CA ILE A 43 -6.96 17.86 -8.73
C ILE A 43 -6.33 18.00 -7.35
N GLU A 44 -6.85 18.88 -6.49
CA GLU A 44 -6.37 19.03 -5.11
C GLU A 44 -6.53 17.73 -4.32
N ILE A 45 -7.69 17.07 -4.37
CA ILE A 45 -7.91 15.77 -3.70
C ILE A 45 -6.96 14.68 -4.22
N LEU A 46 -6.79 14.59 -5.55
CA LEU A 46 -5.90 13.62 -6.17
C LEU A 46 -4.44 13.89 -5.78
N ASN A 47 -4.00 15.14 -5.78
CA ASN A 47 -2.61 15.50 -5.43
C ASN A 47 -2.32 15.42 -3.93
N ASP A 48 -3.24 15.81 -3.05
CA ASP A 48 -3.06 15.71 -1.60
C ASP A 48 -2.95 14.25 -1.17
N SER A 49 -3.74 13.38 -1.79
CA SER A 49 -3.65 11.94 -1.60
C SER A 49 -2.31 11.34 -2.10
N VAL A 50 -1.57 12.06 -2.94
CA VAL A 50 -0.23 11.71 -3.45
C VAL A 50 0.89 12.36 -2.61
N CYS A 51 0.72 13.60 -2.14
CA CYS A 51 1.73 14.37 -1.42
C CYS A 51 1.91 13.95 0.06
N PHE A 52 0.88 13.37 0.70
CA PHE A 52 0.89 13.13 2.15
C PHE A 52 0.97 11.66 2.60
N ARG A 53 1.48 10.72 1.79
CA ARG A 53 1.65 9.32 2.22
C ARG A 53 0.37 8.72 2.88
N THR A 54 -0.83 9.17 2.49
CA THR A 54 -2.07 8.65 3.08
C THR A 54 -2.54 7.40 2.36
N PHE A 55 -1.62 6.50 2.05
CA PHE A 55 -2.02 5.13 1.73
C PHE A 55 -2.35 4.45 3.04
N HIS A 56 -3.46 3.72 3.04
CA HIS A 56 -3.73 2.86 4.18
C HIS A 56 -2.62 1.83 4.30
N ASN A 57 -2.07 1.67 5.50
CA ASN A 57 -1.03 0.67 5.74
C ASN A 57 -1.67 -0.71 5.91
N SER A 58 -2.33 -1.20 4.87
CA SER A 58 -2.86 -2.56 4.77
C SER A 58 -3.27 -2.85 3.33
N LEU A 59 -3.16 -4.11 2.91
CA LEU A 59 -3.59 -4.52 1.57
C LEU A 59 -5.08 -4.19 1.34
N HIS A 60 -5.93 -4.46 2.33
CA HIS A 60 -7.35 -4.17 2.26
C HIS A 60 -7.64 -2.67 2.12
N GLY A 61 -6.96 -1.83 2.89
CA GLY A 61 -7.17 -0.39 2.84
C GLY A 61 -6.78 0.21 1.48
N VAL A 62 -5.71 -0.27 0.85
CA VAL A 62 -5.33 0.17 -0.50
C VAL A 62 -6.32 -0.31 -1.56
N GLN A 63 -6.88 -1.52 -1.41
CA GLN A 63 -7.94 -2.02 -2.29
C GLN A 63 -9.21 -1.16 -2.21
N GLU A 64 -9.57 -0.70 -1.01
CA GLU A 64 -10.70 0.21 -0.80
C GLU A 64 -10.45 1.56 -1.50
N GLN A 65 -9.26 2.15 -1.32
CA GLN A 65 -8.88 3.38 -2.01
C GLN A 65 -8.90 3.24 -3.55
N LEU A 66 -8.52 2.07 -4.07
CA LEU A 66 -8.63 1.77 -5.50
C LEU A 66 -10.09 1.63 -5.95
N ALA A 67 -10.96 1.04 -5.12
CA ALA A 67 -12.38 0.93 -5.41
C ALA A 67 -13.06 2.31 -5.46
N GLU A 68 -12.74 3.20 -4.51
CA GLU A 68 -13.20 4.59 -4.51
C GLU A 68 -12.74 5.33 -5.76
N PHE A 69 -11.47 5.20 -6.14
CA PHE A 69 -10.94 5.80 -7.36
C PHE A 69 -11.65 5.29 -8.63
N ASN A 70 -11.98 4.00 -8.68
CA ASN A 70 -12.75 3.42 -9.79
C ASN A 70 -14.20 3.91 -9.80
N ALA A 71 -14.83 4.06 -8.62
CA ALA A 71 -16.18 4.61 -8.50
C ALA A 71 -16.23 6.05 -9.04
N TYR A 72 -15.26 6.88 -8.66
CA TYR A 72 -15.07 8.22 -9.22
C TYR A 72 -15.01 8.19 -10.76
N ARG A 73 -14.15 7.33 -11.35
CA ARG A 73 -13.98 7.25 -12.82
C ARG A 73 -15.21 6.77 -13.57
N THR A 74 -16.05 5.95 -12.93
CA THR A 74 -17.19 5.30 -13.57
C THR A 74 -18.53 5.98 -13.30
N GLN A 75 -18.60 6.82 -12.26
CA GLN A 75 -19.85 7.44 -11.82
C GLN A 75 -19.76 8.97 -11.83
N GLU A 76 -18.74 9.55 -11.19
CA GLU A 76 -18.61 11.01 -11.05
C GLU A 76 -18.05 11.70 -12.32
N LYS A 77 -17.01 11.11 -12.93
CA LYS A 77 -16.34 11.70 -14.10
C LYS A 77 -17.19 11.75 -15.38
N PRO A 78 -17.95 10.69 -15.77
CA PRO A 78 -18.70 10.69 -17.02
C PRO A 78 -19.66 11.88 -17.23
N PRO A 79 -20.52 12.28 -16.27
CA PRO A 79 -21.38 13.45 -16.46
C PRO A 79 -20.58 14.75 -16.64
N LYS A 80 -19.40 14.86 -16.02
CA LYS A 80 -18.51 16.02 -16.20
C LYS A 80 -17.87 16.08 -17.59
N PHE A 81 -17.62 14.93 -18.19
CA PHE A 81 -17.18 14.86 -19.58
C PHE A 81 -18.31 15.25 -20.55
N GLU A 82 -19.55 14.89 -20.25
CA GLU A 82 -20.73 15.34 -21.01
C GLU A 82 -20.91 16.86 -20.90
N GLU A 83 -20.80 17.44 -19.70
CA GLU A 83 -20.83 18.89 -19.47
C GLU A 83 -19.75 19.62 -20.30
N LYS A 84 -18.51 19.08 -20.36
CA LYS A 84 -17.44 19.60 -21.21
C LYS A 84 -17.83 19.63 -22.69
N GLY A 85 -18.45 18.56 -23.20
CA GLY A 85 -18.97 18.52 -24.57
C GLY A 85 -20.14 19.48 -24.78
N GLU A 86 -21.01 19.62 -23.79
CA GLU A 86 -22.14 20.55 -23.82
C GLU A 86 -21.67 22.00 -24.00
N LEU A 87 -20.59 22.39 -23.34
CA LEU A 87 -19.99 23.74 -23.48
C LEU A 87 -19.56 24.04 -24.92
N GLU A 88 -18.95 23.08 -25.62
CA GLU A 88 -18.54 23.25 -27.03
C GLU A 88 -19.78 23.46 -27.93
N VAL A 89 -20.81 22.64 -27.73
CA VAL A 89 -22.07 22.71 -28.49
C VAL A 89 -22.82 24.01 -28.20
N LEU A 90 -22.93 24.41 -26.93
CA LEU A 90 -23.54 25.66 -26.49
C LEU A 90 -22.86 26.86 -27.12
N LEU A 91 -21.52 26.91 -27.05
CA LEU A 91 -20.76 28.03 -27.59
C LEU A 91 -20.90 28.12 -29.11
N PHE A 92 -20.80 26.98 -29.81
CA PHE A 92 -20.99 26.94 -31.25
C PHE A 92 -22.40 27.39 -31.67
N THR A 93 -23.42 26.91 -30.97
CA THR A 93 -24.83 27.25 -31.23
C THR A 93 -25.09 28.74 -30.99
N LEU A 94 -24.64 29.27 -29.86
CA LEU A 94 -24.75 30.68 -29.50
C LEU A 94 -24.03 31.58 -30.51
N GLN A 95 -22.78 31.27 -30.85
CA GLN A 95 -22.03 32.06 -31.82
C GLN A 95 -22.67 32.03 -33.21
N SER A 96 -23.19 30.87 -33.64
CA SER A 96 -23.89 30.72 -34.92
C SER A 96 -25.20 31.53 -34.95
N ALA A 97 -25.99 31.49 -33.88
CA ALA A 97 -27.22 32.26 -33.73
C ALA A 97 -26.95 33.77 -33.76
N MET A 98 -25.92 34.24 -33.05
CA MET A 98 -25.55 35.66 -33.05
C MET A 98 -25.10 36.14 -34.44
N ARG A 99 -24.30 35.34 -35.17
CA ARG A 99 -23.90 35.68 -36.55
C ARG A 99 -25.10 35.79 -37.48
N ALA A 100 -26.05 34.85 -37.39
CA ALA A 100 -27.26 34.86 -38.22
C ALA A 100 -28.11 36.13 -37.99
N ASN A 101 -28.08 36.66 -36.76
CA ASN A 101 -28.79 37.88 -36.37
C ASN A 101 -27.93 39.15 -36.52
N ASN A 102 -26.79 39.09 -37.23
CA ASN A 102 -25.83 40.19 -37.43
C ASN A 102 -25.31 40.80 -36.12
N GLN A 103 -25.25 40.02 -35.05
CA GLN A 103 -24.69 40.39 -33.77
C GLN A 103 -23.22 39.98 -33.69
N ARG A 104 -22.44 40.68 -32.86
CA ARG A 104 -21.08 40.26 -32.54
C ARG A 104 -21.13 38.92 -31.82
N PRO A 105 -20.40 37.88 -32.29
CA PRO A 105 -20.38 36.60 -31.61
C PRO A 105 -19.90 36.74 -30.17
N TYR A 106 -20.54 36.02 -29.26
CA TYR A 106 -20.11 35.95 -27.88
C TYR A 106 -18.73 35.29 -27.77
N VAL A 107 -17.90 35.87 -26.90
CA VAL A 107 -16.59 35.33 -26.52
C VAL A 107 -16.61 35.16 -25.01
N PRO A 108 -16.36 33.94 -24.49
CA PRO A 108 -16.24 33.72 -23.06
C PRO A 108 -15.17 34.59 -22.41
N ARG A 109 -15.34 34.88 -21.11
CA ARG A 109 -14.33 35.59 -20.32
C ARG A 109 -13.01 34.81 -20.26
N GLU A 110 -11.90 35.52 -20.08
CA GLU A 110 -10.58 34.89 -19.87
C GLU A 110 -10.64 33.85 -18.74
N GLY A 111 -10.01 32.70 -18.95
CA GLY A 111 -10.04 31.56 -18.02
C GLY A 111 -11.21 30.61 -18.23
N LYS A 112 -12.22 30.98 -19.02
CA LYS A 112 -13.37 30.14 -19.38
C LYS A 112 -13.45 29.85 -20.87
N LEU A 113 -12.37 30.08 -21.62
CA LEU A 113 -12.34 29.69 -23.03
C LEU A 113 -12.37 28.17 -23.13
N ILE A 114 -12.92 27.62 -24.23
CA ILE A 114 -12.87 26.17 -24.50
C ILE A 114 -11.44 25.63 -24.42
N GLY A 115 -10.46 26.41 -24.89
CA GLY A 115 -9.05 26.06 -24.75
C GLY A 115 -8.57 25.99 -23.30
N ASP A 116 -9.11 26.81 -22.39
CA ASP A 116 -8.76 26.81 -20.97
C ASP A 116 -9.37 25.59 -20.27
N ILE A 117 -10.63 25.28 -20.58
CA ILE A 117 -11.35 24.09 -20.09
C ILE A 117 -10.63 22.81 -20.55
N ASN A 118 -10.19 22.75 -21.81
CA ASN A 118 -9.41 21.61 -22.31
C ASN A 118 -8.09 21.46 -21.54
N ARG A 119 -7.34 22.54 -21.30
CA ARG A 119 -6.09 22.47 -20.53
C ARG A 119 -6.33 22.05 -19.07
N ALA A 120 -7.42 22.53 -18.45
CA ALA A 120 -7.80 22.10 -17.10
C ALA A 120 -8.13 20.60 -17.07
N TRP A 121 -8.87 20.12 -18.07
CA TRP A 121 -9.18 18.70 -18.22
C TRP A 121 -7.94 17.83 -18.44
N ASP A 122 -7.01 18.25 -19.31
CA ASP A 122 -5.74 17.55 -19.54
C ASP A 122 -4.91 17.45 -18.24
N THR A 123 -4.95 18.51 -17.41
CA THR A 123 -4.28 18.53 -16.11
C THR A 123 -4.92 17.55 -15.13
N LEU A 124 -6.25 17.44 -15.13
CA LEU A 124 -6.98 16.43 -14.36
C LEU A 124 -6.59 15.01 -14.79
N GLU A 125 -6.57 14.72 -16.09
CA GLU A 125 -6.18 13.39 -16.59
C GLU A 125 -4.74 13.02 -16.22
N LYS A 126 -3.84 14.00 -16.22
CA LYS A 126 -2.47 13.80 -15.73
C LYS A 126 -2.45 13.43 -14.24
N ALA A 127 -3.16 14.17 -13.39
CA ALA A 127 -3.24 13.90 -11.94
C ALA A 127 -3.89 12.53 -11.66
N GLU A 128 -4.92 12.15 -12.42
CA GLU A 128 -5.55 10.83 -12.34
C GLU A 128 -4.57 9.71 -12.69
N HIS A 129 -3.77 9.89 -13.75
CA HIS A 129 -2.79 8.89 -14.16
C HIS A 129 -1.71 8.70 -13.08
N GLU A 130 -1.20 9.79 -12.50
CA GLU A 130 -0.24 9.73 -11.40
C GLU A 130 -0.83 9.03 -10.17
N ARG A 131 -2.09 9.31 -9.82
CA ARG A 131 -2.81 8.62 -8.73
C ARG A 131 -2.99 7.13 -9.00
N GLU A 132 -3.36 6.75 -10.23
CA GLU A 132 -3.55 5.35 -10.62
C GLU A 132 -2.24 4.55 -10.50
N LEU A 133 -1.13 5.12 -10.96
CA LEU A 133 0.19 4.51 -10.83
C LEU A 133 0.58 4.34 -9.36
N ALA A 134 0.43 5.38 -8.55
CA ALA A 134 0.78 5.35 -7.15
C ALA A 134 -0.05 4.31 -6.36
N LEU A 135 -1.35 4.18 -6.64
CA LEU A 135 -2.20 3.14 -6.05
C LEU A 135 -1.75 1.73 -6.43
N LYS A 136 -1.38 1.51 -7.70
CA LYS A 136 -0.90 0.19 -8.17
C LYS A 136 0.45 -0.18 -7.55
N GLU A 137 1.37 0.77 -7.48
CA GLU A 137 2.68 0.56 -6.86
C GLU A 137 2.55 0.21 -5.38
N GLU A 138 1.71 0.94 -4.65
CA GLU A 138 1.46 0.66 -3.23
C GLU A 138 0.73 -0.68 -3.04
N LEU A 139 -0.23 -1.03 -3.91
CA LEU A 139 -0.91 -2.33 -3.85
C LEU A 139 0.10 -3.48 -3.96
N ILE A 140 1.01 -3.40 -4.94
CA ILE A 140 2.07 -4.40 -5.13
C ILE A 140 3.00 -4.45 -3.91
N ARG A 141 3.31 -3.28 -3.31
CA ARG A 141 4.13 -3.22 -2.09
C ARG A 141 3.44 -3.94 -0.94
N GLN A 142 2.17 -3.67 -0.69
CA GLN A 142 1.38 -4.33 0.36
C GLN A 142 1.27 -5.85 0.10
N GLU A 143 0.99 -6.29 -1.12
CA GLU A 143 0.95 -7.72 -1.45
C GLU A 143 2.30 -8.42 -1.17
N LYS A 144 3.42 -7.78 -1.49
CA LYS A 144 4.75 -8.32 -1.17
C LYS A 144 4.97 -8.44 0.33
N LEU A 145 4.52 -7.47 1.12
CA LEU A 145 4.62 -7.52 2.58
C LEU A 145 3.78 -8.64 3.17
N GLU A 146 2.55 -8.85 2.69
CA GLU A 146 1.71 -9.98 3.10
C GLU A 146 2.38 -11.34 2.79
N GLN A 147 2.99 -11.46 1.60
CA GLN A 147 3.74 -12.67 1.23
C GLN A 147 4.96 -12.88 2.12
N LEU A 148 5.68 -11.81 2.45
CA LEU A 148 6.83 -11.86 3.34
C LEU A 148 6.43 -12.24 4.76
N ALA A 149 5.33 -11.68 5.28
CA ALA A 149 4.75 -12.03 6.57
C ALA A 149 4.27 -13.49 6.61
N ALA A 150 3.61 -13.97 5.56
CA ALA A 150 3.23 -15.38 5.44
C ALA A 150 4.44 -16.32 5.44
N ARG A 151 5.53 -15.94 4.74
CA ARG A 151 6.80 -16.68 4.73
C ARG A 151 7.46 -16.66 6.11
N PHE A 152 7.46 -15.51 6.80
CA PHE A 152 7.91 -15.40 8.18
C PHE A 152 7.15 -16.38 9.08
N ASN A 153 5.83 -16.34 9.06
CA ASN A 153 4.97 -17.16 9.91
C ASN A 153 5.24 -18.66 9.73
N ARG A 154 5.31 -19.14 8.48
CA ARG A 154 5.65 -20.55 8.19
C ARG A 154 7.04 -20.93 8.73
N LYS A 155 8.04 -20.06 8.53
CA LYS A 155 9.39 -20.33 9.03
C LYS A 155 9.44 -20.33 10.55
N ALA A 156 8.80 -19.35 11.20
CA ALA A 156 8.73 -19.24 12.65
C ALA A 156 8.07 -20.48 13.26
N GLU A 157 6.92 -20.93 12.71
CA GLU A 157 6.23 -22.13 13.16
C GLU A 157 7.10 -23.40 13.08
N MET A 158 7.85 -23.56 11.98
CA MET A 158 8.80 -24.67 11.85
C MET A 158 9.91 -24.62 12.89
N ARG A 159 10.37 -23.43 13.28
CA ARG A 159 11.38 -23.26 14.35
C ARG A 159 10.78 -23.52 15.72
N GLU A 160 9.61 -22.98 16.02
CA GLU A 160 8.90 -23.20 17.29
C GLU A 160 8.66 -24.69 17.53
N THR A 161 8.18 -25.41 16.51
CA THR A 161 7.94 -26.86 16.59
C THR A 161 9.22 -27.63 16.87
N TRP A 162 10.28 -27.36 16.10
CA TRP A 162 11.56 -28.04 16.27
C TRP A 162 12.21 -27.73 17.62
N LEU A 163 12.20 -26.46 18.05
CA LEU A 163 12.77 -26.04 19.31
C LEU A 163 12.04 -26.68 20.48
N THR A 164 10.70 -26.68 20.46
CA THR A 164 9.88 -27.29 21.51
C THR A 164 10.15 -28.80 21.63
N GLU A 165 10.23 -29.51 20.50
CA GLU A 165 10.51 -30.94 20.51
C GLU A 165 11.93 -31.24 21.02
N ASN A 166 12.94 -30.46 20.62
CA ASN A 166 14.30 -30.65 21.12
C ASN A 166 14.42 -30.31 22.61
N GLN A 167 13.79 -29.23 23.07
CA GLN A 167 13.73 -28.91 24.49
C GLN A 167 13.12 -30.05 25.31
N ARG A 168 12.03 -30.66 24.82
CA ARG A 168 11.42 -31.84 25.42
C ARG A 168 12.39 -33.02 25.46
N LEU A 169 13.06 -33.30 24.34
CA LEU A 169 14.02 -34.41 24.22
C LEU A 169 15.25 -34.27 25.10
N VAL A 170 15.69 -33.03 25.33
CA VAL A 170 16.85 -32.70 26.17
C VAL A 170 16.48 -32.63 27.65
N SER A 171 15.25 -32.23 27.99
CA SER A 171 14.75 -32.20 29.37
C SER A 171 14.37 -33.58 29.91
N GLN A 172 14.24 -34.59 29.04
CA GLN A 172 14.06 -35.98 29.45
C GLN A 172 15.41 -36.55 29.92
N ASP A 173 15.65 -36.49 31.23
CA ASP A 173 16.78 -37.12 31.94
C ASP A 173 16.67 -38.66 31.89
N ASN A 174 16.70 -39.25 30.69
CA ASN A 174 16.72 -40.70 30.48
C ASN A 174 18.16 -41.23 30.50
N PHE A 175 18.93 -40.82 31.51
CA PHE A 175 20.22 -41.44 31.81
C PHE A 175 19.91 -42.74 32.55
N GLY A 176 19.75 -43.84 31.82
CA GLY A 176 19.65 -45.15 32.46
C GLY A 176 20.95 -45.48 33.19
N SER A 177 20.91 -46.49 34.06
CA SER A 177 22.08 -46.89 34.86
C SER A 177 23.02 -47.86 34.14
N ASP A 178 22.71 -48.23 32.90
CA ASP A 178 23.44 -49.21 32.10
C ASP A 178 24.19 -48.54 30.93
N LEU A 179 25.31 -49.14 30.53
CA LEU A 179 26.21 -48.58 29.50
C LEU A 179 25.48 -48.27 28.19
N ALA A 180 24.53 -49.13 27.79
CA ALA A 180 23.78 -48.96 26.55
C ALA A 180 22.88 -47.71 26.53
N SER A 181 22.27 -47.36 27.67
CA SER A 181 21.43 -46.15 27.75
C SER A 181 22.27 -44.87 27.78
N VAL A 182 23.45 -44.90 28.40
CA VAL A 182 24.42 -43.80 28.37
C VAL A 182 24.94 -43.57 26.95
N GLU A 183 25.36 -44.61 26.23
CA GLU A 183 25.82 -44.50 24.84
C GLU A 183 24.72 -43.96 23.90
N ALA A 184 23.47 -44.38 24.09
CA ALA A 184 22.33 -43.85 23.33
C ALA A 184 22.07 -42.36 23.61
N ALA A 185 22.20 -41.93 24.86
CA ALA A 185 22.07 -40.52 25.25
C ALA A 185 23.21 -39.66 24.65
N THR A 186 24.45 -40.15 24.68
CA THR A 186 25.61 -39.46 24.07
C THR A 186 25.43 -39.29 22.57
N LYS A 187 25.04 -40.34 21.84
CA LYS A 187 24.82 -40.27 20.39
C LYS A 187 23.70 -39.29 20.01
N LYS A 188 22.65 -39.21 20.85
CA LYS A 188 21.57 -38.23 20.69
C LYS A 188 22.08 -36.81 20.90
N HIS A 189 22.98 -36.60 21.87
CA HIS A 189 23.60 -35.30 22.12
C HIS A 189 24.48 -34.85 20.94
N GLU A 190 25.36 -35.73 20.44
CA GLU A 190 26.23 -35.44 19.30
C GLU A 190 25.45 -35.07 18.03
N ALA A 191 24.30 -35.74 17.79
CA ALA A 191 23.40 -35.40 16.70
C ALA A 191 22.82 -33.98 16.87
N ILE A 192 22.36 -33.63 18.07
CA ILE A 192 21.85 -32.29 18.39
C ILE A 192 22.96 -31.23 18.26
N GLU A 193 24.18 -31.52 18.70
CA GLU A 193 25.32 -30.59 18.59
C GLU A 193 25.70 -30.29 17.14
N THR A 194 25.65 -31.31 16.28
CA THR A 194 25.95 -31.15 14.85
C THR A 194 24.88 -30.27 14.18
N ASP A 195 23.62 -30.43 14.59
CA ASP A 195 22.51 -29.67 14.02
C ASP A 195 22.47 -28.20 14.49
N ILE A 196 22.98 -27.87 15.68
CA ILE A 196 22.87 -26.53 16.27
C ILE A 196 23.41 -25.42 15.37
N PHE A 197 24.57 -25.59 14.75
CA PHE A 197 25.14 -24.53 13.88
C PHE A 197 24.26 -24.25 12.65
N ALA A 198 23.73 -25.31 12.03
CA ALA A 198 22.80 -25.17 10.91
C ALA A 198 21.46 -24.55 11.35
N TYR A 199 21.07 -24.72 12.61
CA TYR A 199 19.86 -24.15 13.17
C TYR A 199 20.00 -22.70 13.62
N GLU A 200 21.18 -22.28 14.07
CA GLU A 200 21.47 -20.88 14.39
C GLU A 200 21.24 -19.99 13.16
N GLU A 201 21.83 -20.35 12.01
CA GLU A 201 21.64 -19.64 10.75
C GLU A 201 20.15 -19.53 10.37
N ARG A 202 19.41 -20.63 10.59
CA ARG A 202 17.98 -20.70 10.30
C ARG A 202 17.11 -19.85 11.23
N VAL A 203 17.52 -19.66 12.49
CA VAL A 203 16.88 -18.74 13.45
C VAL A 203 17.20 -17.30 13.07
N GLN A 204 18.45 -17.00 12.75
CA GLN A 204 18.86 -15.67 12.27
C GLN A 204 18.11 -15.28 10.99
N ALA A 205 17.85 -16.23 10.09
CA ALA A 205 17.04 -15.98 8.89
C ALA A 205 15.57 -15.62 9.20
N VAL A 206 15.02 -16.04 10.34
CA VAL A 206 13.67 -15.61 10.80
C VAL A 206 13.74 -14.19 11.36
N VAL A 207 14.76 -13.89 12.16
CA VAL A 207 15.01 -12.54 12.70
C VAL A 207 15.21 -11.52 11.59
N ALA A 208 16.00 -11.85 10.58
CA ALA A 208 16.27 -10.98 9.44
C ALA A 208 14.97 -10.62 8.68
N VAL A 209 14.09 -11.60 8.44
CA VAL A 209 12.79 -11.34 7.79
C VAL A 209 11.88 -10.46 8.65
N ALA A 210 11.88 -10.63 9.98
CA ALA A 210 11.14 -9.72 10.86
C ALA A 210 11.69 -8.29 10.80
N GLY A 211 13.01 -8.12 10.73
CA GLY A 211 13.64 -6.80 10.56
C GLY A 211 13.30 -6.15 9.21
N GLU A 212 13.18 -6.94 8.14
CA GLU A 212 12.73 -6.45 6.84
C GLU A 212 11.28 -5.95 6.89
N LEU A 213 10.38 -6.71 7.55
CA LEU A 213 8.98 -6.30 7.77
C LEU A 213 8.88 -5.03 8.63
N GLU A 214 9.75 -4.86 9.61
CA GLU A 214 9.83 -3.67 10.47
C GLU A 214 10.27 -2.44 9.68
N ALA A 215 11.34 -2.59 8.88
CA ALA A 215 11.88 -1.52 8.05
C ALA A 215 10.87 -1.01 7.01
N GLU A 216 10.04 -1.91 6.48
CA GLU A 216 8.98 -1.60 5.50
C GLU A 216 7.66 -1.13 6.14
N ASN A 217 7.63 -0.95 7.47
CA ASN A 217 6.48 -0.50 8.25
C ASN A 217 5.26 -1.42 8.05
N PHE A 218 5.43 -2.73 8.14
CA PHE A 218 4.33 -3.68 8.04
C PHE A 218 3.28 -3.47 9.14
N HIS A 219 2.00 -3.55 8.78
CA HIS A 219 0.89 -3.22 9.68
C HIS A 219 0.79 -4.13 10.92
N GLY A 220 1.13 -5.42 10.76
CA GLY A 220 1.11 -6.42 11.83
C GLY A 220 2.46 -6.58 12.54
N ILE A 221 3.30 -5.53 12.58
CA ILE A 221 4.68 -5.66 13.08
C ILE A 221 4.77 -6.10 14.55
N GLU A 222 3.80 -5.73 15.39
CA GLU A 222 3.75 -6.15 16.80
C GLU A 222 3.65 -7.67 16.94
N GLU A 223 2.78 -8.31 16.16
CA GLU A 223 2.62 -9.78 16.17
C GLU A 223 3.88 -10.49 15.66
N ILE A 224 4.48 -9.95 14.58
CA ILE A 224 5.74 -10.44 14.02
C ILE A 224 6.87 -10.36 15.07
N ASN A 225 6.98 -9.23 15.77
CA ASN A 225 7.99 -9.01 16.80
C ASN A 225 7.78 -9.92 18.01
N ASN A 226 6.55 -10.06 18.50
CA ASN A 226 6.21 -10.98 19.60
C ASN A 226 6.60 -12.43 19.25
N ARG A 227 6.31 -12.87 18.02
CA ARG A 227 6.65 -14.22 17.57
C ARG A 227 8.15 -14.42 17.36
N LYS A 228 8.84 -13.40 16.82
CA LYS A 228 10.31 -13.37 16.72
C LYS A 228 10.95 -13.55 18.10
N GLU A 229 10.48 -12.80 19.09
CA GLU A 229 10.97 -12.93 20.47
C GLU A 229 10.71 -14.31 21.06
N ASN A 230 9.55 -14.92 20.79
CA ASN A 230 9.26 -16.28 21.23
C ASN A 230 10.28 -17.29 20.66
N VAL A 231 10.55 -17.24 19.35
CA VAL A 231 11.57 -18.09 18.70
C VAL A 231 12.94 -17.89 19.36
N LEU A 232 13.35 -16.65 19.62
CA LEU A 232 14.62 -16.33 20.28
C LEU A 232 14.67 -16.84 21.74
N LYS A 233 13.57 -16.72 22.49
CA LYS A 233 13.46 -17.25 23.85
C LYS A 233 13.63 -18.77 23.85
N LEU A 234 12.95 -19.48 22.94
CA LEU A 234 13.08 -20.92 22.79
C LEU A 234 14.51 -21.34 22.38
N TRP A 235 15.13 -20.59 21.47
CA TRP A 235 16.51 -20.80 21.05
C TRP A 235 17.49 -20.65 22.22
N ASN A 236 17.39 -19.55 22.97
CA ASN A 236 18.26 -19.27 24.12
C ASN A 236 18.10 -20.32 25.22
N TYR A 237 16.88 -20.78 25.47
CA TYR A 237 16.64 -21.84 26.45
C TYR A 237 17.32 -23.15 26.04
N LEU A 238 17.18 -23.57 24.77
CA LEU A 238 17.86 -24.78 24.28
C LEU A 238 19.38 -24.67 24.43
N PHE A 239 19.94 -23.49 24.12
CA PHE A 239 21.37 -23.22 24.29
C PHE A 239 21.81 -23.29 25.77
N GLN A 240 21.02 -22.73 26.70
CA GLN A 240 21.31 -22.81 28.14
C GLN A 240 21.25 -24.24 28.68
N VAL A 241 20.23 -25.02 28.29
CA VAL A 241 20.11 -26.42 28.72
C VAL A 241 21.27 -27.24 28.18
N ARG A 242 21.72 -26.99 26.94
CA ARG A 242 22.94 -27.59 26.41
C ARG A 242 24.16 -27.30 27.28
N ILE A 243 24.42 -26.03 27.63
CA ILE A 243 25.56 -25.66 28.48
C ILE A 243 25.51 -26.40 29.82
N LYS A 244 24.32 -26.53 30.42
CA LYS A 244 24.16 -27.25 31.69
C LYS A 244 24.49 -28.74 31.58
N ILE A 245 24.07 -29.41 30.51
CA ILE A 245 24.37 -30.83 30.27
C ILE A 245 25.86 -31.02 30.02
N PHE A 246 26.46 -30.20 29.15
CA PHE A 246 27.89 -30.23 28.86
C PHE A 246 28.75 -30.07 30.13
N ASN A 247 28.40 -29.11 31.00
CA ASN A 247 29.12 -28.90 32.26
C ASN A 247 28.93 -30.06 33.27
N ARG A 248 27.82 -30.80 33.20
CA ARG A 248 27.55 -31.98 34.04
C ARG A 248 28.39 -33.18 33.60
N ASP A 249 28.58 -33.35 32.30
CA ASP A 249 29.39 -34.43 31.71
C ASP A 249 30.91 -34.18 31.87
N CYS A 250 31.37 -32.93 31.93
CA CYS A 250 32.78 -32.58 32.10
C CYS A 250 33.29 -32.64 33.57
N ASN A 251 32.54 -33.20 34.52
CA ASN A 251 32.95 -33.44 35.91
C ASN A 251 33.91 -34.65 36.07
N GLY A 252 34.90 -34.75 35.18
CA GLY A 252 35.94 -35.78 35.24
C GLY A 252 36.50 -36.14 33.86
N GLU A 253 37.62 -35.50 33.50
CA GLU A 253 38.59 -35.97 32.51
C GLU A 253 38.12 -36.10 31.05
N THR A 254 38.29 -35.04 30.24
CA THR A 254 38.95 -35.14 28.91
C THR A 254 39.25 -33.76 28.27
N PRO A 255 40.35 -33.62 27.52
CA PRO A 255 40.70 -32.40 26.76
C PRO A 255 39.75 -32.07 25.59
N LYS A 256 38.79 -32.96 25.26
CA LYS A 256 37.74 -32.70 24.25
C LYS A 256 36.73 -31.64 24.71
N CYS A 257 36.51 -31.48 26.02
CA CYS A 257 35.61 -30.44 26.55
C CYS A 257 36.10 -29.01 26.24
N LEU A 258 37.43 -28.77 26.19
CA LEU A 258 37.98 -27.43 25.95
C LEU A 258 37.78 -26.94 24.51
N ILE A 259 37.78 -27.84 23.53
CA ILE A 259 37.64 -27.48 22.10
C ILE A 259 36.18 -27.14 21.76
N SER A 260 35.21 -27.89 22.28
CA SER A 260 33.78 -27.55 22.12
C SER A 260 33.39 -26.30 22.91
N PHE A 261 34.01 -26.04 24.08
CA PHE A 261 33.81 -24.81 24.84
C PHE A 261 34.34 -23.59 24.08
N LEU A 262 35.51 -23.68 23.46
CA LEU A 262 36.06 -22.60 22.62
C LEU A 262 35.21 -22.33 21.36
N LEU A 263 34.61 -23.36 20.77
CA LEU A 263 33.69 -23.22 19.62
C LEU A 263 32.32 -22.65 20.02
N ALA A 264 31.82 -22.93 21.22
CA ALA A 264 30.57 -22.34 21.74
C ALA A 264 30.69 -20.84 22.08
N PHE A 265 31.90 -20.35 22.37
CA PHE A 265 32.18 -18.94 22.63
C PHE A 265 32.73 -18.18 21.41
N ALA A 266 33.09 -18.88 20.34
CA ALA A 266 33.46 -18.27 19.06
C ALA A 266 32.22 -17.90 18.23
N CYS A 267 31.27 -17.16 18.83
CA CYS A 267 30.19 -16.51 18.10
C CYS A 267 30.73 -15.19 17.53
N PRO A 268 30.91 -15.03 16.20
CA PRO A 268 31.48 -13.81 15.62
C PRO A 268 30.57 -12.58 15.74
N SER A 269 29.32 -12.77 16.17
CA SER A 269 28.27 -11.74 16.26
C SER A 269 27.92 -11.34 17.71
N CYS A 270 28.59 -11.90 18.72
CA CYS A 270 28.58 -11.34 20.08
C CYS A 270 29.82 -10.46 20.29
N SER A 271 29.75 -9.21 19.85
CA SER A 271 30.54 -8.11 20.40
C SER A 271 29.57 -6.98 20.74
N PRO A 272 29.81 -6.23 21.84
CA PRO A 272 28.87 -5.26 22.39
C PRO A 272 28.53 -4.12 21.42
#